data_AF-A0A950KDV1-F1
#
_entry.id   AF-A0A950KDV1-F1
#
_cell.length_a   1.000
_cell.length_b   1.000
_cell.length_c   1.000
_cell.angle_alpha   90.00
_cell.angle_beta   90.00
_cell.angle_gamma   90.00
#
_symmetry.space_group_name_H-M   'P 1'
#
loop_
_entity.id
_entity.type
_entity.pdbx_description
1 polymer ?
#
loop_
_entity_poly.entity_id
_entity_poly.type
_entity_poly.pdbx_seq_one_letter_code
_entity_poly.pdbx_strand_id
1 'polypeptide(L)'
;MTFDTEQLQPGTQPSGTADAGKPLNPALAATKANGGTVLEAASLCTVEWRAVPGAMRYRVTERDLRTGKARRIYNGPQTSIVLGATADRAYRVEVLIESEPDFRTIVPFFTIDDRSAANPLRIAAPDGEGMTAWRLVVVDRDTEQRVFDRIAPDPAFALDCAALSGAGLRYRLLCWRWREARWDPIGAYQPLQENAGAPAIRPAPAVSAPAPPRAKPAGSGLAVMFTIDTEASLRLMQTPDRDQAIDHQVFGRDGEREVGIGLIMDQLGRRGIRGTFFLDILAELQFGREPMQRAIEAIQSRGHDIQLHLHPSPHLAYAKDDRLFEICLDLKKQAAPEAFKRALDIAVELFIKRVGHEPVAFRNGSYHIEDSYFDILRAAGIRYDSTVYAFKNCKASPWIRGRTQPFEVVSGLWEVPVSWILSKPRDEGRFAVSQFSARKGSALKIVEQSFAALAEVPGNPSCVVTMLHSYTYLNEVRASEPRAWDAWNRQFERLVPAPTYPYLRRSAGAVCTYRAGVDDERIASVEHQLDALSRIPAIRMLAFDELQAGDLPWQHRPAHGFEPLVEFDYGAGKSRVTALRRYNSDFLKCIDKRAAPAG
;
A
#
# COMPACT_ATOMS: atom_id res chain seq x y z
N MET A 1 -42.90 -11.22 -52.34
CA MET A 1 -42.50 -11.80 -51.05
C MET A 1 -42.34 -10.63 -50.08
N THR A 2 -43.36 -10.12 -49.36
CA THR A 2 -44.69 -10.68 -48.99
C THR A 2 -44.58 -12.00 -48.19
N PHE A 3 -45.21 -12.23 -47.03
CA PHE A 3 -46.16 -11.48 -46.16
C PHE A 3 -46.05 -12.07 -44.72
N ASP A 4 -46.39 -11.42 -43.59
CA ASP A 4 -46.68 -10.01 -43.27
C ASP A 4 -46.46 -9.73 -41.75
N THR A 5 -46.86 -8.56 -41.24
CA THR A 5 -47.00 -8.24 -39.80
C THR A 5 -48.29 -8.81 -39.18
N GLU A 6 -48.32 -9.06 -37.85
CA GLU A 6 -49.53 -8.77 -37.06
C GLU A 6 -49.24 -8.48 -35.57
N GLN A 7 -50.10 -7.65 -34.97
CA GLN A 7 -50.24 -7.40 -33.53
C GLN A 7 -51.61 -7.91 -33.08
N LEU A 8 -51.80 -8.23 -31.79
CA LEU A 8 -53.09 -7.99 -31.10
C LEU A 8 -52.92 -8.05 -29.56
N GLN A 9 -53.97 -7.64 -28.83
CA GLN A 9 -53.90 -7.24 -27.41
C GLN A 9 -54.69 -8.18 -26.45
N PRO A 10 -55.45 -7.77 -25.39
CA PRO A 10 -55.17 -8.29 -24.04
C PRO A 10 -56.38 -8.86 -23.27
N GLY A 11 -56.16 -9.24 -22.00
CA GLY A 11 -57.19 -9.70 -21.05
C GLY A 11 -57.19 -11.23 -20.84
N THR A 12 -57.80 -11.80 -19.79
CA THR A 12 -58.53 -11.18 -18.64
C THR A 12 -58.47 -12.12 -17.41
N GLN A 13 -58.61 -11.59 -16.20
CA GLN A 13 -59.04 -12.34 -14.98
C GLN A 13 -60.57 -12.62 -15.02
N PRO A 14 -61.26 -13.34 -14.08
CA PRO A 14 -60.87 -13.73 -12.70
C PRO A 14 -61.34 -15.12 -12.18
N SER A 15 -61.09 -15.38 -10.87
CA SER A 15 -61.83 -16.27 -9.92
C SER A 15 -61.83 -17.80 -10.11
N GLY A 16 -61.94 -18.64 -9.06
CA GLY A 16 -61.85 -18.38 -7.60
C GLY A 16 -62.44 -19.51 -6.71
N THR A 17 -62.07 -19.54 -5.40
CA THR A 17 -62.64 -20.37 -4.29
C THR A 17 -62.44 -21.91 -4.38
N ALA A 18 -62.48 -22.76 -3.34
CA ALA A 18 -62.59 -22.66 -1.86
C ALA A 18 -61.71 -23.82 -1.25
N ASP A 19 -61.01 -23.74 -0.11
CA ASP A 19 -61.34 -23.56 1.32
C ASP A 19 -61.58 -24.88 2.12
N ALA A 20 -61.42 -24.83 3.46
CA ALA A 20 -61.42 -25.88 4.49
C ALA A 20 -60.18 -26.82 4.54
N GLY A 21 -59.56 -27.07 5.71
CA GLY A 21 -59.83 -26.54 7.05
C GLY A 21 -58.71 -26.79 8.09
N LYS A 22 -58.70 -25.95 9.14
CA LYS A 22 -57.93 -26.07 10.41
C LYS A 22 -58.84 -26.69 11.52
N PRO A 23 -58.48 -26.81 12.83
CA PRO A 23 -57.24 -26.46 13.54
C PRO A 23 -56.74 -27.53 14.55
N LEU A 24 -55.63 -27.24 15.27
CA LEU A 24 -55.61 -27.20 16.75
C LEU A 24 -54.28 -26.61 17.28
N ASN A 25 -54.30 -26.01 18.47
CA ASN A 25 -53.16 -25.32 19.10
C ASN A 25 -53.40 -25.09 20.61
N PRO A 26 -52.44 -25.42 21.50
CA PRO A 26 -52.28 -24.79 22.81
C PRO A 26 -50.87 -24.18 22.96
N ALA A 27 -50.66 -22.86 23.05
CA ALA A 27 -51.16 -21.90 24.05
C ALA A 27 -50.45 -21.97 25.43
N LEU A 28 -49.43 -21.10 25.59
CA LEU A 28 -48.91 -20.56 26.86
C LEU A 28 -48.47 -19.11 26.54
N ALA A 29 -49.38 -18.15 26.62
CA ALA A 29 -49.73 -17.38 27.83
C ALA A 29 -48.68 -16.28 28.12
N ALA A 30 -49.09 -15.01 27.99
CA ALA A 30 -48.22 -13.85 28.14
C ALA A 30 -48.48 -13.10 29.45
N THR A 31 -47.41 -12.74 30.15
CA THR A 31 -47.46 -11.88 31.35
C THR A 31 -46.92 -10.49 30.98
N LYS A 32 -47.75 -9.44 31.06
CA LYS A 32 -47.31 -8.07 30.76
C LYS A 32 -46.53 -7.46 31.92
N ALA A 33 -45.30 -7.02 31.66
CA ALA A 33 -44.63 -5.97 32.43
C ALA A 33 -43.62 -5.21 31.55
N ASN A 34 -43.87 -3.91 31.37
CA ASN A 34 -42.95 -2.84 30.96
C ASN A 34 -41.85 -3.11 29.92
N GLY A 35 -42.04 -2.56 28.70
CA GLY A 35 -40.95 -2.16 27.79
C GLY A 35 -40.27 -3.27 27.00
N GLY A 36 -40.68 -3.48 25.75
CA GLY A 36 -40.03 -4.39 24.81
C GLY A 36 -40.28 -4.00 23.36
N THR A 37 -39.23 -4.06 22.54
CA THR A 37 -39.25 -3.76 21.10
C THR A 37 -40.01 -4.83 20.31
N VAL A 38 -40.50 -4.49 19.12
CA VAL A 38 -40.95 -5.48 18.13
C VAL A 38 -39.77 -6.37 17.76
N LEU A 39 -39.97 -7.70 17.78
CA LEU A 39 -39.00 -8.67 17.25
C LEU A 39 -39.34 -8.95 15.78
N GLU A 40 -38.42 -8.59 14.89
CA GLU A 40 -38.50 -8.93 13.47
C GLU A 40 -38.23 -10.43 13.25
N ALA A 41 -38.74 -10.98 12.14
CA ALA A 41 -38.51 -12.37 11.79
C ALA A 41 -37.05 -12.58 11.33
N ALA A 42 -36.32 -13.47 12.00
CA ALA A 42 -34.94 -13.76 11.69
C ALA A 42 -34.80 -14.56 10.38
N SER A 43 -34.17 -13.97 9.37
CA SER A 43 -33.79 -14.64 8.13
C SER A 43 -32.88 -15.85 8.43
N LEU A 44 -33.26 -17.05 7.98
CA LEU A 44 -32.44 -18.25 8.10
C LEU A 44 -31.59 -18.43 6.85
N CYS A 45 -30.26 -18.42 7.01
CA CYS A 45 -29.32 -18.60 5.91
C CYS A 45 -28.55 -19.92 6.07
N THR A 46 -28.70 -20.82 5.10
CA THR A 46 -27.92 -22.07 5.08
C THR A 46 -26.55 -21.83 4.44
N VAL A 47 -25.50 -22.22 5.13
CA VAL A 47 -24.12 -22.23 4.63
C VAL A 47 -23.74 -23.67 4.33
N GLU A 48 -23.34 -23.94 3.09
CA GLU A 48 -22.94 -25.28 2.63
C GLU A 48 -21.53 -25.25 2.02
N TRP A 49 -20.82 -26.38 2.10
CA TRP A 49 -19.50 -26.56 1.50
C TRP A 49 -19.33 -27.98 0.97
N ARG A 50 -18.30 -28.19 0.13
CA ARG A 50 -18.01 -29.51 -0.43
C ARG A 50 -17.31 -30.39 0.60
N ALA A 51 -17.72 -31.65 0.69
CA ALA A 51 -17.00 -32.67 1.46
C ALA A 51 -15.58 -32.88 0.90
N VAL A 52 -14.57 -32.88 1.78
CA VAL A 52 -13.16 -33.09 1.41
C VAL A 52 -12.72 -34.49 1.86
N PRO A 53 -12.11 -35.30 0.99
CA PRO A 53 -11.60 -36.63 1.36
C PRO A 53 -10.59 -36.56 2.50
N GLY A 54 -10.76 -37.41 3.52
CA GLY A 54 -9.88 -37.47 4.69
C GLY A 54 -10.16 -36.43 5.80
N ALA A 55 -11.17 -35.55 5.64
CA ALA A 55 -11.55 -34.60 6.67
C ALA A 55 -12.27 -35.31 7.84
N MET A 56 -11.72 -35.23 9.06
CA MET A 56 -12.30 -35.86 10.25
C MET A 56 -13.49 -35.06 10.82
N ARG A 57 -13.42 -33.72 10.73
CA ARG A 57 -14.52 -32.80 11.07
C ARG A 57 -14.28 -31.41 10.48
N TYR A 58 -15.37 -30.66 10.37
CA TYR A 58 -15.40 -29.25 10.01
C TYR A 58 -15.65 -28.39 11.26
N ARG A 59 -15.04 -27.20 11.29
CA ARG A 59 -15.26 -26.18 12.32
C ARG A 59 -15.65 -24.88 11.63
N VAL A 60 -16.77 -24.28 12.04
CA VAL A 60 -17.20 -22.99 11.52
C VAL A 60 -17.06 -21.92 12.60
N THR A 61 -16.42 -20.81 12.22
CA THR A 61 -16.19 -19.64 13.08
C THR A 61 -16.87 -18.43 12.47
N GLU A 62 -17.68 -17.74 13.27
CA GLU A 62 -18.29 -16.47 12.91
C GLU A 62 -17.47 -15.34 13.55
N ARG A 63 -17.19 -14.27 12.80
CA ARG A 63 -16.60 -13.03 13.31
C ARG A 63 -17.54 -11.86 13.08
N ASP A 64 -17.94 -11.21 14.17
CA ASP A 64 -18.69 -9.95 14.17
C ASP A 64 -17.80 -8.83 13.60
N LEU A 65 -18.25 -8.16 12.54
CA LEU A 65 -17.43 -7.17 11.83
C LEU A 65 -17.29 -5.82 12.56
N ARG A 66 -18.18 -5.52 13.51
CA ARG A 66 -18.20 -4.24 14.25
C ARG A 66 -17.32 -4.27 15.50
N THR A 67 -17.18 -5.44 16.11
CA THR A 67 -16.42 -5.68 17.35
C THR A 67 -15.15 -6.51 17.13
N GLY A 68 -14.98 -7.11 15.94
CA GLY A 68 -13.87 -8.00 15.61
C GLY A 68 -13.89 -9.36 16.32
N LYS A 69 -14.85 -9.57 17.24
CA LYS A 69 -14.92 -10.74 18.12
C LYS A 69 -15.34 -11.98 17.33
N ALA A 70 -14.54 -13.04 17.45
CA ALA A 70 -14.84 -14.34 16.86
C ALA A 70 -15.54 -15.27 17.87
N ARG A 71 -16.49 -16.08 17.40
CA ARG A 71 -17.08 -17.21 18.13
C ARG A 71 -17.15 -18.45 17.24
N ARG A 72 -16.82 -19.62 17.79
CA ARG A 72 -17.06 -20.90 17.11
C ARG A 72 -18.54 -21.23 17.17
N ILE A 73 -19.17 -21.42 16.01
CA ILE A 73 -20.60 -21.69 15.88
C ILE A 73 -20.91 -23.14 15.46
N TYR A 74 -19.95 -23.86 14.87
CA TYR A 74 -20.09 -25.28 14.56
C TYR A 74 -18.76 -26.04 14.74
N ASN A 75 -18.85 -27.33 15.04
CA ASN A 75 -17.71 -28.25 15.16
C ASN A 75 -18.18 -29.71 15.04
N GLY A 76 -18.29 -30.25 13.82
CA GLY A 76 -18.88 -31.57 13.55
C GLY A 76 -18.65 -32.06 12.10
N PRO A 77 -19.24 -33.21 11.71
CA PRO A 77 -18.95 -33.87 10.43
C PRO A 77 -19.82 -33.41 9.25
N GLN A 78 -20.89 -32.66 9.48
CA GLN A 78 -21.81 -32.22 8.42
C GLN A 78 -21.13 -31.14 7.56
N THR A 79 -21.53 -31.06 6.29
CA THR A 79 -21.04 -30.08 5.32
C THR A 79 -22.00 -28.91 5.08
N SER A 80 -22.99 -28.74 5.96
CA SER A 80 -23.86 -27.58 5.99
C SER A 80 -24.32 -27.23 7.40
N ILE A 81 -24.63 -25.94 7.63
CA ILE A 81 -25.26 -25.41 8.85
C ILE A 81 -26.26 -24.32 8.51
N VAL A 82 -27.29 -24.16 9.35
CA VAL A 82 -28.20 -23.02 9.30
C VAL A 82 -27.71 -21.93 10.26
N LEU A 83 -27.54 -20.71 9.76
CA LEU A 83 -27.30 -19.51 10.53
C LEU A 83 -28.62 -18.78 10.76
N GLY A 84 -28.91 -18.44 12.01
CA GLY A 84 -29.92 -17.41 12.31
C GLY A 84 -29.29 -16.04 12.08
N ALA A 85 -29.58 -15.43 10.93
CA ALA A 85 -29.19 -14.04 10.71
C ALA A 85 -30.00 -13.14 11.66
N THR A 86 -29.36 -12.10 12.16
CA THR A 86 -30.01 -11.03 12.93
C THR A 86 -29.76 -9.73 12.19
N ALA A 87 -30.83 -8.99 11.88
CA ALA A 87 -30.83 -7.92 10.87
C ALA A 87 -29.87 -6.74 11.18
N ASP A 88 -29.31 -6.67 12.38
CA ASP A 88 -28.36 -5.66 12.85
C ASP A 88 -26.89 -6.15 12.89
N ARG A 89 -26.55 -7.27 12.23
CA ARG A 89 -25.18 -7.84 12.28
C ARG A 89 -24.65 -8.30 10.94
N ALA A 90 -23.71 -7.53 10.39
CA ALA A 90 -22.80 -8.02 9.36
C ALA A 90 -21.71 -8.90 10.01
N TYR A 91 -21.57 -10.13 9.53
CA TYR A 91 -20.60 -11.10 10.03
C TYR A 91 -19.85 -11.80 8.90
N ARG A 92 -18.67 -12.30 9.26
CA ARG A 92 -17.78 -13.08 8.39
C ARG A 92 -17.75 -14.54 8.85
N VAL A 93 -17.95 -15.48 7.93
CA VAL A 93 -18.01 -16.92 8.22
C VAL A 93 -16.81 -17.63 7.62
N GLU A 94 -16.03 -18.33 8.44
CA GLU A 94 -14.90 -19.16 8.02
C GLU A 94 -15.18 -20.64 8.30
N VAL A 95 -14.89 -21.51 7.33
CA VAL A 95 -14.94 -22.97 7.49
C VAL A 95 -13.52 -23.54 7.47
N LEU A 96 -13.15 -24.21 8.56
CA LEU A 96 -11.88 -24.90 8.77
C LEU A 96 -12.08 -26.42 8.71
N ILE A 97 -11.14 -27.13 8.10
CA ILE A 97 -11.00 -28.59 8.20
C ILE A 97 -9.97 -28.96 9.27
N GLU A 98 -10.24 -30.03 10.02
CA GLU A 98 -9.20 -30.78 10.73
C GLU A 98 -8.60 -31.87 9.82
N SER A 99 -7.31 -31.73 9.51
CA SER A 99 -6.50 -32.70 8.77
C SER A 99 -5.10 -32.72 9.39
N GLU A 100 -4.61 -33.86 9.87
CA GLU A 100 -3.35 -33.87 10.62
C GLU A 100 -2.17 -33.29 9.80
N PRO A 101 -1.31 -32.42 10.38
CA PRO A 101 -1.29 -31.98 11.78
C PRO A 101 -2.08 -30.67 12.08
N ASP A 102 -2.65 -29.99 11.08
CA ASP A 102 -3.08 -28.58 11.19
C ASP A 102 -4.51 -28.30 10.68
N PHE A 103 -5.15 -27.29 11.28
CA PHE A 103 -6.41 -26.76 10.76
C PHE A 103 -6.19 -25.91 9.51
N ARG A 104 -6.92 -26.21 8.43
CA ARG A 104 -6.83 -25.49 7.15
C ARG A 104 -8.17 -24.85 6.78
N THR A 105 -8.16 -23.57 6.43
CA THR A 105 -9.32 -22.85 5.91
C THR A 105 -9.66 -23.37 4.51
N ILE A 106 -10.90 -23.83 4.31
CA ILE A 106 -11.41 -24.30 3.01
C ILE A 106 -12.44 -23.36 2.38
N VAL A 107 -13.11 -22.55 3.19
CA VAL A 107 -13.97 -21.46 2.74
C VAL A 107 -13.47 -20.21 3.45
N PRO A 108 -12.78 -19.30 2.73
CA PRO A 108 -12.35 -18.03 3.30
C PRO A 108 -13.56 -17.15 3.63
N PHE A 109 -13.35 -16.15 4.48
CA PHE A 109 -14.42 -15.31 5.02
C PHE A 109 -15.27 -14.61 3.96
N PHE A 110 -16.41 -15.20 3.60
CA PHE A 110 -17.49 -14.49 2.91
C PHE A 110 -18.30 -13.67 3.94
N THR A 111 -18.95 -12.62 3.46
CA THR A 111 -19.77 -11.72 4.28
C THR A 111 -21.23 -11.94 3.95
N ILE A 112 -22.07 -12.10 4.97
CA ILE A 112 -23.52 -12.08 4.80
C ILE A 112 -23.98 -10.67 5.19
N ASP A 113 -24.57 -9.97 4.23
CA ASP A 113 -25.12 -8.62 4.38
C ASP A 113 -26.52 -8.59 3.72
N ASP A 114 -27.57 -8.37 4.52
CA ASP A 114 -28.98 -8.49 4.13
C ASP A 114 -29.47 -7.25 3.32
N ARG A 115 -28.55 -6.68 2.52
CA ARG A 115 -28.71 -5.42 1.76
C ARG A 115 -28.69 -5.61 0.25
N SER A 116 -28.50 -6.84 -0.23
CA SER A 116 -28.45 -7.15 -1.68
C SER A 116 -29.80 -7.05 -2.38
N ALA A 117 -30.92 -7.08 -1.64
CA ALA A 117 -32.29 -7.15 -2.18
C ALA A 117 -32.82 -5.87 -2.89
N ALA A 118 -31.99 -4.84 -3.12
CA ALA A 118 -32.46 -3.52 -3.55
C ALA A 118 -31.58 -2.76 -4.58
N ASN A 119 -30.48 -3.33 -5.10
CA ASN A 119 -29.64 -2.65 -6.10
C ASN A 119 -29.15 -3.62 -7.20
N PRO A 120 -29.33 -3.29 -8.50
CA PRO A 120 -28.83 -4.13 -9.60
C PRO A 120 -27.30 -4.03 -9.73
N LEU A 121 -26.66 -5.16 -10.00
CA LEU A 121 -25.22 -5.25 -10.27
C LEU A 121 -24.87 -4.51 -11.55
N ARG A 122 -23.89 -3.61 -11.49
CA ARG A 122 -23.41 -2.85 -12.67
C ARG A 122 -22.18 -3.51 -13.27
N ILE A 123 -22.27 -3.84 -14.56
CA ILE A 123 -21.21 -4.45 -15.36
C ILE A 123 -20.82 -3.45 -16.45
N ALA A 124 -19.53 -3.19 -16.62
CA ALA A 124 -19.01 -2.27 -17.64
C ALA A 124 -18.10 -3.04 -18.61
N ALA A 125 -18.36 -2.91 -19.91
CA ALA A 125 -17.51 -3.42 -20.98
C ALA A 125 -16.39 -2.42 -21.34
N PRO A 126 -15.27 -2.87 -21.92
CA PRO A 126 -14.29 -1.99 -22.55
C PRO A 126 -14.87 -1.18 -23.71
N ASP A 127 -14.43 0.07 -23.82
CA ASP A 127 -14.83 1.07 -24.81
C ASP A 127 -13.66 1.41 -25.76
N GLY A 128 -13.92 2.09 -26.88
CA GLY A 128 -12.90 2.56 -27.83
C GLY A 128 -13.46 2.96 -29.20
N GLU A 129 -12.64 3.65 -29.99
CA GLU A 129 -13.05 4.26 -31.27
C GLU A 129 -13.68 3.26 -32.26
N GLY A 130 -14.78 3.67 -32.89
CA GLY A 130 -15.49 2.91 -33.92
C GLY A 130 -16.47 1.85 -33.39
N MET A 131 -16.70 1.75 -32.08
CA MET A 131 -17.79 0.95 -31.51
C MET A 131 -19.10 1.75 -31.49
N THR A 132 -20.24 1.06 -31.69
CA THR A 132 -21.58 1.70 -31.78
C THR A 132 -22.69 0.97 -31.03
N ALA A 133 -22.43 -0.24 -30.51
CA ALA A 133 -23.29 -0.94 -29.57
C ALA A 133 -22.50 -2.03 -28.83
N TRP A 134 -22.96 -2.38 -27.63
CA TRP A 134 -22.42 -3.45 -26.80
C TRP A 134 -23.51 -4.48 -26.49
N ARG A 135 -23.12 -5.70 -26.13
CA ARG A 135 -24.04 -6.77 -25.72
C ARG A 135 -23.47 -7.57 -24.56
N LEU A 136 -24.25 -7.73 -23.50
CA LEU A 136 -23.92 -8.59 -22.36
C LEU A 136 -24.75 -9.88 -22.43
N VAL A 137 -24.07 -11.02 -22.41
CA VAL A 137 -24.69 -12.35 -22.28
C VAL A 137 -24.25 -12.98 -20.97
N VAL A 138 -25.19 -13.46 -20.16
CA VAL A 138 -24.95 -14.26 -18.95
C VAL A 138 -25.61 -15.62 -19.12
N VAL A 139 -24.85 -16.69 -18.87
CA VAL A 139 -25.33 -18.07 -18.87
C VAL A 139 -25.13 -18.72 -17.50
N ASP A 140 -26.05 -19.60 -17.14
CA ASP A 140 -25.84 -20.60 -16.09
C ASP A 140 -24.73 -21.57 -16.54
N ARG A 141 -23.81 -21.94 -15.64
CA ARG A 141 -22.71 -22.85 -15.96
C ARG A 141 -23.15 -24.31 -16.00
N ASP A 142 -24.20 -24.66 -15.26
CA ASP A 142 -24.62 -26.06 -15.08
C ASP A 142 -25.61 -26.51 -16.17
N THR A 143 -26.34 -25.55 -16.77
CA THR A 143 -27.35 -25.80 -17.82
C THR A 143 -27.00 -25.19 -19.19
N GLU A 144 -25.93 -24.37 -19.27
CA GLU A 144 -25.58 -23.48 -20.40
C GLU A 144 -26.68 -22.52 -20.88
N GLN A 145 -27.82 -22.44 -20.18
CA GLN A 145 -28.94 -21.58 -20.56
C GLN A 145 -28.60 -20.10 -20.37
N ARG A 146 -28.93 -19.27 -21.37
CA ARG A 146 -28.87 -17.80 -21.25
C ARG A 146 -29.95 -17.32 -20.29
N VAL A 147 -29.52 -16.73 -19.18
CA VAL A 147 -30.38 -16.11 -18.17
C VAL A 147 -30.46 -14.58 -18.30
N PHE A 148 -29.50 -13.97 -19.01
CA PHE A 148 -29.54 -12.58 -19.42
C PHE A 148 -28.89 -12.43 -20.80
N ASP A 149 -29.50 -11.67 -21.70
CA ASP A 149 -28.96 -11.36 -23.01
C ASP A 149 -29.53 -10.00 -23.44
N ARG A 150 -28.72 -8.94 -23.40
CA ARG A 150 -29.16 -7.57 -23.74
C ARG A 150 -28.12 -6.82 -24.55
N ILE A 151 -28.62 -5.99 -25.48
CA ILE A 151 -27.87 -5.03 -26.28
C ILE A 151 -28.10 -3.63 -25.70
N ALA A 152 -27.06 -2.79 -25.68
CA ALA A 152 -27.11 -1.39 -25.24
C ALA A 152 -26.27 -0.49 -26.18
N PRO A 153 -26.62 0.79 -26.35
CA PRO A 153 -25.80 1.77 -27.07
C PRO A 153 -24.60 2.27 -26.26
N ASP A 154 -24.54 1.95 -24.96
CA ASP A 154 -23.47 2.28 -24.02
C ASP A 154 -22.78 0.98 -23.54
N PRO A 155 -21.50 1.03 -23.11
CA PRO A 155 -20.80 -0.13 -22.54
C PRO A 155 -21.29 -0.56 -21.14
N ALA A 156 -22.29 0.11 -20.56
CA ALA A 156 -22.75 -0.12 -19.19
C ALA A 156 -24.08 -0.90 -19.11
N PHE A 157 -24.09 -1.96 -18.31
CA PHE A 157 -25.25 -2.84 -18.09
C PHE A 157 -25.65 -2.88 -16.63
N ALA A 158 -26.96 -2.91 -16.37
CA ALA A 158 -27.55 -3.22 -15.07
C ALA A 158 -28.15 -4.63 -15.12
N LEU A 159 -27.69 -5.51 -14.22
CA LEU A 159 -28.16 -6.88 -14.06
C LEU A 159 -28.96 -6.97 -12.75
N ASP A 160 -30.22 -7.39 -12.86
CA ASP A 160 -31.04 -7.65 -11.67
C ASP A 160 -30.70 -9.03 -11.10
N CYS A 161 -29.97 -9.05 -9.99
CA CYS A 161 -29.58 -10.28 -9.31
C CYS A 161 -30.75 -10.96 -8.59
N ALA A 162 -31.89 -10.29 -8.35
CA ALA A 162 -33.05 -10.93 -7.75
C ALA A 162 -33.70 -11.98 -8.68
N ALA A 163 -33.40 -11.93 -9.98
CA ALA A 163 -33.79 -12.95 -10.96
C ALA A 163 -32.81 -14.15 -11.04
N LEU A 164 -31.70 -14.15 -10.30
CA LEU A 164 -30.69 -15.21 -10.30
C LEU A 164 -30.85 -16.11 -9.06
N SER A 165 -30.64 -17.42 -9.23
CA SER A 165 -30.85 -18.40 -8.15
C SER A 165 -29.54 -19.03 -7.68
N GLY A 166 -29.14 -18.68 -6.46
CA GLY A 166 -27.93 -19.17 -5.80
C GLY A 166 -26.69 -18.30 -6.05
N ALA A 167 -25.58 -18.66 -5.38
CA ALA A 167 -24.36 -17.85 -5.33
C ALA A 167 -23.74 -17.59 -6.72
N GLY A 168 -23.19 -16.39 -6.93
CA GLY A 168 -22.72 -15.90 -8.23
C GLY A 168 -21.74 -16.82 -8.98
N LEU A 169 -20.96 -17.65 -8.27
CA LEU A 169 -20.06 -18.66 -8.85
C LEU A 169 -20.75 -19.64 -9.83
N ARG A 170 -22.07 -19.79 -9.76
CA ARG A 170 -22.89 -20.58 -10.70
C ARG A 170 -22.97 -19.99 -12.10
N TYR A 171 -22.87 -18.68 -12.27
CA TYR A 171 -23.10 -18.00 -13.54
C TYR A 171 -21.79 -17.55 -14.20
N ARG A 172 -21.80 -17.33 -15.52
CA ARG A 172 -20.68 -16.74 -16.27
C ARG A 172 -21.19 -15.74 -17.31
N LEU A 173 -20.42 -14.68 -17.54
CA LEU A 173 -20.76 -13.57 -18.43
C LEU A 173 -19.76 -13.43 -19.59
N LEU A 174 -20.21 -12.89 -20.72
CA LEU A 174 -19.37 -12.46 -21.84
C LEU A 174 -19.94 -11.19 -22.47
N CYS A 175 -19.10 -10.17 -22.59
CA CYS A 175 -19.40 -8.95 -23.33
C CYS A 175 -19.05 -9.11 -24.82
N TRP A 176 -19.80 -8.47 -25.70
CA TRP A 176 -19.57 -8.38 -27.14
C TRP A 176 -19.68 -6.91 -27.58
N ARG A 177 -19.04 -6.57 -28.69
CA ARG A 177 -19.10 -5.25 -29.34
C ARG A 177 -19.62 -5.35 -30.76
N TRP A 178 -20.34 -4.33 -31.22
CA TRP A 178 -20.76 -4.18 -32.60
C TRP A 178 -19.78 -3.27 -33.36
N ARG A 179 -19.20 -3.80 -34.43
CA ARG A 179 -18.28 -3.10 -35.35
C ARG A 179 -18.40 -3.71 -36.74
N GLU A 180 -18.26 -2.91 -37.79
CA GLU A 180 -18.21 -3.39 -39.20
C GLU A 180 -19.34 -4.38 -39.55
N ALA A 181 -20.55 -4.07 -39.08
CA ALA A 181 -21.78 -4.86 -39.25
C ALA A 181 -21.77 -6.29 -38.66
N ARG A 182 -20.92 -6.58 -37.65
CA ARG A 182 -20.94 -7.86 -36.91
C ARG A 182 -20.73 -7.71 -35.40
N TRP A 183 -21.08 -8.77 -34.66
CA TRP A 183 -20.81 -8.91 -33.22
C TRP A 183 -19.49 -9.66 -32.97
N ASP A 184 -18.50 -8.99 -32.39
CA ASP A 184 -17.24 -9.60 -31.95
C ASP A 184 -17.23 -9.76 -30.41
N PRO A 185 -16.79 -10.92 -29.86
CA PRO A 185 -16.69 -11.12 -28.42
C PRO A 185 -15.49 -10.35 -27.83
N ILE A 186 -15.66 -9.82 -26.62
CA ILE A 186 -14.61 -9.14 -25.87
C ILE A 186 -13.99 -10.14 -24.89
N GLY A 187 -13.05 -10.93 -25.39
CA GLY A 187 -12.35 -11.97 -24.60
C GLY A 187 -13.13 -13.28 -24.50
N ALA A 188 -13.12 -13.91 -23.34
CA ALA A 188 -13.74 -15.20 -23.05
C ALA A 188 -14.69 -15.09 -21.84
N TYR A 189 -15.58 -16.08 -21.67
CA TYR A 189 -16.54 -16.10 -20.56
C TYR A 189 -15.84 -16.02 -19.19
N GLN A 190 -16.24 -15.06 -18.36
CA GLN A 190 -15.75 -14.85 -16.99
C GLN A 190 -16.82 -15.25 -15.96
N PRO A 191 -16.47 -15.74 -14.75
CA PRO A 191 -17.46 -16.00 -13.70
C PRO A 191 -18.23 -14.74 -13.31
N LEU A 192 -19.54 -14.85 -13.06
CA LEU A 192 -20.34 -13.74 -12.52
C LEU A 192 -20.09 -13.59 -11.02
N GLN A 193 -18.98 -12.94 -10.68
CA GLN A 193 -18.78 -12.50 -9.30
C GLN A 193 -19.82 -11.43 -8.95
N GLU A 194 -20.40 -11.46 -7.75
CA GLU A 194 -21.39 -10.46 -7.29
C GLU A 194 -20.78 -9.06 -7.04
N ASN A 195 -19.50 -8.87 -7.38
CA ASN A 195 -18.84 -7.58 -7.53
C ASN A 195 -18.04 -7.50 -8.86
N ALA A 196 -18.57 -8.07 -9.95
CA ALA A 196 -17.99 -8.01 -11.30
C ALA A 196 -18.12 -6.62 -11.97
N GLY A 197 -17.70 -5.57 -11.27
CA GLY A 197 -17.13 -4.41 -11.94
C GLY A 197 -15.68 -4.73 -12.32
N ALA A 198 -15.23 -4.23 -13.48
CA ALA A 198 -13.80 -3.89 -13.62
C ALA A 198 -13.41 -3.00 -12.42
N PRO A 199 -12.16 -3.02 -11.94
CA PRO A 199 -11.79 -2.36 -10.69
C PRO A 199 -12.07 -0.87 -10.76
N ALA A 200 -13.24 -0.49 -10.24
CA ALA A 200 -13.54 0.89 -9.95
C ALA A 200 -12.47 1.34 -8.98
N ILE A 201 -11.65 2.29 -9.42
CA ILE A 201 -11.02 3.24 -8.51
C ILE A 201 -12.17 3.71 -7.64
N ARG A 202 -12.23 3.24 -6.38
CA ARG A 202 -13.22 3.72 -5.44
C ARG A 202 -13.09 5.23 -5.45
N PRO A 203 -14.18 5.99 -5.73
CA PRO A 203 -14.23 7.36 -5.24
C PRO A 203 -14.07 7.23 -3.73
N ALA A 204 -12.87 7.53 -3.22
CA ALA A 204 -12.54 7.32 -1.82
C ALA A 204 -13.61 8.05 -1.00
N PRO A 205 -14.34 7.37 -0.09
CA PRO A 205 -15.73 7.66 0.27
C PRO A 205 -15.91 9.13 0.67
N ALA A 206 -16.33 9.93 -0.31
CA ALA A 206 -16.05 11.36 -0.46
C ALA A 206 -15.02 11.91 0.55
N VAL A 207 -13.75 11.49 0.45
CA VAL A 207 -12.67 12.07 1.23
C VAL A 207 -12.54 13.52 0.78
N SER A 208 -13.17 14.40 1.56
CA SER A 208 -13.13 15.85 1.37
C SER A 208 -11.69 16.26 1.14
N ALA A 209 -11.41 16.97 0.04
CA ALA A 209 -10.08 17.38 -0.36
C ALA A 209 -9.28 17.84 0.88
N PRO A 210 -8.09 17.25 1.12
CA PRO A 210 -7.48 17.18 2.45
C PRO A 210 -7.52 18.54 3.12
N ALA A 211 -8.27 18.61 4.24
CA ALA A 211 -8.75 19.88 4.78
C ALA A 211 -7.58 20.87 4.93
N PRO A 212 -7.70 22.09 4.39
CA PRO A 212 -6.57 23.00 4.22
C PRO A 212 -5.82 23.15 5.54
N PRO A 213 -4.48 22.99 5.53
CA PRO A 213 -3.71 22.63 6.72
C PRO A 213 -4.03 23.59 7.85
N ARG A 214 -4.60 23.05 8.94
CA ARG A 214 -5.07 23.84 10.08
C ARG A 214 -3.92 24.69 10.63
N ALA A 215 -3.97 25.98 10.37
CA ALA A 215 -3.00 26.96 10.81
C ALA A 215 -2.94 27.02 12.35
N LYS A 216 -2.11 26.18 12.94
CA LYS A 216 -1.63 26.33 14.31
C LYS A 216 -0.59 27.47 14.34
N PRO A 217 -0.44 28.21 15.45
CA PRO A 217 0.55 29.27 15.56
C PRO A 217 1.97 28.81 15.19
N ALA A 218 2.72 29.69 14.53
CA ALA A 218 4.13 29.45 14.24
C ALA A 218 4.95 29.29 15.54
N GLY A 219 5.93 28.40 15.54
CA GLY A 219 6.96 28.30 16.58
C GLY A 219 6.83 27.18 17.62
N SER A 220 5.66 26.53 17.78
CA SER A 220 5.49 25.46 18.80
C SER A 220 4.97 24.13 18.23
N GLY A 221 5.82 23.10 18.22
CA GLY A 221 5.43 21.71 17.94
C GLY A 221 6.46 20.88 17.17
N LEU A 222 6.35 19.55 17.30
CA LEU A 222 7.13 18.55 16.57
C LEU A 222 6.65 18.49 15.10
N ALA A 223 7.52 18.76 14.13
CA ALA A 223 7.22 18.45 12.74
C ALA A 223 7.45 16.97 12.47
N VAL A 224 6.52 16.35 11.75
CA VAL A 224 6.60 14.95 11.33
C VAL A 224 6.34 14.88 9.83
N MET A 225 7.28 14.31 9.09
CA MET A 225 7.10 14.04 7.67
C MET A 225 7.03 12.54 7.45
N PHE A 226 5.88 12.08 6.97
CA PHE A 226 5.62 10.67 6.70
C PHE A 226 6.01 10.36 5.26
N THR A 227 7.16 9.72 5.07
CA THR A 227 7.79 9.58 3.74
C THR A 227 7.79 8.13 3.24
N ILE A 228 7.52 7.96 1.94
CA ILE A 228 7.39 6.67 1.27
C ILE A 228 8.37 6.62 0.09
N ASP A 229 9.42 5.83 0.23
CA ASP A 229 10.35 5.50 -0.86
C ASP A 229 9.61 4.58 -1.85
N THR A 230 9.24 5.15 -2.99
CA THR A 230 8.31 4.57 -3.96
C THR A 230 9.11 4.03 -5.13
N GLU A 231 9.54 2.78 -4.99
CA GLU A 231 10.51 2.09 -5.84
C GLU A 231 10.13 0.63 -6.11
N ALA A 232 10.74 0.04 -7.14
CA ALA A 232 10.64 -1.38 -7.45
C ALA A 232 12.01 -1.92 -7.86
N SER A 233 12.32 -3.16 -7.48
CA SER A 233 13.59 -3.81 -7.81
C SER A 233 13.40 -5.26 -8.22
N LEU A 234 13.91 -5.66 -9.40
CA LEU A 234 13.86 -7.06 -9.84
C LEU A 234 14.54 -8.02 -8.84
N ARG A 235 15.49 -7.50 -8.05
CA ARG A 235 16.25 -8.26 -7.04
C ARG A 235 15.43 -8.63 -5.80
N LEU A 236 14.25 -8.05 -5.62
CA LEU A 236 13.29 -8.34 -4.56
C LEU A 236 12.12 -9.25 -5.01
N MET A 237 12.07 -9.66 -6.28
CA MET A 237 11.03 -10.56 -6.80
C MET A 237 11.50 -12.01 -6.78
N GLN A 238 10.61 -12.94 -6.37
CA GLN A 238 10.91 -14.38 -6.36
C GLN A 238 11.07 -14.94 -7.79
N THR A 239 10.23 -14.49 -8.70
CA THR A 239 10.41 -14.62 -10.15
C THR A 239 10.57 -13.19 -10.71
N PRO A 240 11.77 -12.80 -11.17
CA PRO A 240 11.97 -11.50 -11.80
C PRO A 240 11.10 -11.32 -13.04
N ASP A 241 10.36 -10.22 -13.08
CA ASP A 241 9.53 -9.80 -14.21
C ASP A 241 9.53 -8.26 -14.22
N ARG A 242 9.76 -7.66 -15.39
CA ARG A 242 9.78 -6.19 -15.53
C ARG A 242 8.39 -5.59 -15.53
N ASP A 243 7.46 -6.27 -16.19
CA ASP A 243 6.14 -5.72 -16.50
C ASP A 243 5.23 -5.81 -15.26
N GLN A 244 5.54 -6.76 -14.36
CA GLN A 244 4.94 -6.89 -13.04
C GLN A 244 5.67 -6.13 -11.92
N ALA A 245 6.83 -5.51 -12.16
CA ALA A 245 7.68 -4.97 -11.08
C ALA A 245 7.00 -3.85 -10.27
N ILE A 246 6.38 -2.88 -10.97
CA ILE A 246 5.65 -1.75 -10.36
C ILE A 246 4.34 -2.23 -9.72
N ASP A 247 3.59 -3.10 -10.40
CA ASP A 247 2.36 -3.68 -9.86
C ASP A 247 2.62 -4.44 -8.54
N HIS A 248 3.67 -5.26 -8.50
CA HIS A 248 4.04 -6.02 -7.31
C HIS A 248 4.65 -5.14 -6.19
N GLN A 249 5.45 -4.10 -6.49
CA GLN A 249 6.25 -3.39 -5.45
C GLN A 249 5.82 -1.94 -5.17
N VAL A 250 5.16 -1.27 -6.11
CA VAL A 250 4.57 0.06 -5.90
C VAL A 250 3.10 -0.11 -5.50
N PHE A 251 2.32 -0.85 -6.29
CA PHE A 251 0.92 -1.15 -5.94
C PHE A 251 0.79 -2.27 -4.89
N GLY A 252 1.84 -3.08 -4.67
CA GLY A 252 1.82 -4.12 -3.64
C GLY A 252 0.82 -5.23 -3.96
N ARG A 253 0.72 -5.63 -5.25
CA ARG A 253 -0.20 -6.67 -5.72
C ARG A 253 0.36 -8.06 -5.42
N ASP A 254 -0.35 -8.79 -4.57
CA ASP A 254 -0.04 -10.16 -4.14
C ASP A 254 -1.33 -10.99 -4.19
N GLY A 255 -1.49 -11.79 -5.25
CA GLY A 255 -2.76 -12.45 -5.58
C GLY A 255 -3.88 -11.43 -5.84
N GLU A 256 -5.02 -11.61 -5.18
CA GLU A 256 -6.17 -10.70 -5.26
C GLU A 256 -6.05 -9.46 -4.33
N ARG A 257 -4.94 -9.30 -3.60
CA ARG A 257 -4.74 -8.20 -2.64
C ARG A 257 -3.83 -7.12 -3.22
N GLU A 258 -4.24 -5.86 -3.12
CA GLU A 258 -3.41 -4.69 -3.38
C GLU A 258 -3.11 -3.99 -2.03
N VAL A 259 -1.83 -3.93 -1.63
CA VAL A 259 -1.42 -3.42 -0.30
C VAL A 259 -0.24 -2.44 -0.36
N GLY A 260 0.08 -1.86 -1.51
CA GLY A 260 1.16 -0.88 -1.67
C GLY A 260 0.68 0.56 -1.43
N ILE A 261 1.08 1.47 -2.32
CA ILE A 261 0.77 2.91 -2.20
C ILE A 261 -0.72 3.18 -1.99
N GLY A 262 -1.63 2.44 -2.65
CA GLY A 262 -3.08 2.63 -2.51
C GLY A 262 -3.55 2.49 -1.07
N LEU A 263 -3.11 1.45 -0.36
CA LEU A 263 -3.44 1.24 1.04
C LEU A 263 -2.77 2.28 1.94
N ILE A 264 -1.48 2.59 1.73
CA ILE A 264 -0.76 3.60 2.52
C ILE A 264 -1.47 4.97 2.43
N MET A 265 -1.88 5.39 1.23
CA MET A 265 -2.63 6.63 1.02
C MET A 265 -4.01 6.60 1.69
N ASP A 266 -4.74 5.49 1.60
CA ASP A 266 -6.01 5.32 2.32
C ASP A 266 -5.85 5.43 3.85
N GLN A 267 -4.72 4.98 4.42
CA GLN A 267 -4.41 5.11 5.85
C GLN A 267 -4.06 6.54 6.28
N LEU A 268 -3.37 7.29 5.42
CA LEU A 268 -3.03 8.70 5.64
C LEU A 268 -4.26 9.60 5.47
N GLY A 269 -5.03 9.40 4.39
CA GLY A 269 -6.24 10.15 4.06
C GLY A 269 -7.34 10.04 5.12
N ARG A 270 -7.53 8.86 5.73
CA ARG A 270 -8.45 8.67 6.89
C ARG A 270 -8.16 9.58 8.08
N ARG A 271 -6.95 10.16 8.17
CA ARG A 271 -6.49 11.01 9.26
C ARG A 271 -6.22 12.46 8.81
N GLY A 272 -6.52 12.79 7.55
CA GLY A 272 -6.22 14.09 6.95
C GLY A 272 -4.72 14.38 6.80
N ILE A 273 -3.90 13.34 6.71
CA ILE A 273 -2.43 13.45 6.63
C ILE A 273 -2.01 13.43 5.16
N ARG A 274 -1.15 14.37 4.74
CA ARG A 274 -0.37 14.26 3.50
C ARG A 274 0.96 13.59 3.81
N GLY A 275 1.33 12.56 3.04
CA GLY A 275 2.67 11.99 3.02
C GLY A 275 3.43 12.38 1.76
N THR A 276 4.75 12.30 1.82
CA THR A 276 5.67 12.55 0.69
C THR A 276 6.11 11.24 0.08
N PHE A 277 5.79 11.04 -1.19
CA PHE A 277 6.18 9.89 -1.98
C PHE A 277 7.46 10.23 -2.76
N PHE A 278 8.59 9.75 -2.27
CA PHE A 278 9.88 9.84 -2.96
C PHE A 278 9.88 8.82 -4.10
N LEU A 279 9.66 9.28 -5.33
CA LEU A 279 9.40 8.42 -6.51
C LEU A 279 10.67 8.17 -7.35
N ASP A 280 11.05 6.90 -7.53
CA ASP A 280 12.21 6.51 -8.37
C ASP A 280 11.83 6.63 -9.86
N ILE A 281 11.80 7.86 -10.37
CA ILE A 281 11.25 8.17 -11.70
C ILE A 281 12.00 7.45 -12.84
N LEU A 282 13.28 7.14 -12.65
CA LEU A 282 14.08 6.36 -13.61
C LEU A 282 13.65 4.88 -13.69
N ALA A 283 12.74 4.41 -12.83
CA ALA A 283 12.10 3.11 -12.97
C ALA A 283 11.14 3.04 -14.18
N GLU A 284 10.65 4.18 -14.73
CA GLU A 284 9.97 4.22 -16.05
C GLU A 284 10.86 3.60 -17.14
N LEU A 285 12.16 3.89 -17.12
CA LEU A 285 13.13 3.44 -18.12
C LEU A 285 13.61 1.98 -17.88
N GLN A 286 13.01 1.30 -16.88
CA GLN A 286 13.23 -0.11 -16.57
C GLN A 286 11.96 -0.97 -16.71
N PHE A 287 10.80 -0.43 -16.35
CA PHE A 287 9.52 -1.14 -16.21
C PHE A 287 8.37 -0.53 -17.06
N GLY A 288 8.62 0.56 -17.77
CA GLY A 288 7.67 1.18 -18.70
C GLY A 288 6.98 2.43 -18.16
N ARG A 289 6.49 3.27 -19.10
CA ARG A 289 5.82 4.53 -18.80
C ARG A 289 4.41 4.35 -18.24
N GLU A 290 3.62 3.42 -18.79
CA GLU A 290 2.24 3.16 -18.37
C GLU A 290 2.12 2.86 -16.86
N PRO A 291 2.90 1.91 -16.27
CA PRO A 291 2.77 1.62 -14.85
C PRO A 291 3.31 2.74 -13.95
N MET A 292 4.32 3.48 -14.41
CA MET A 292 4.82 4.68 -13.69
C MET A 292 3.77 5.80 -13.70
N GLN A 293 3.14 6.07 -14.84
CA GLN A 293 2.09 7.07 -15.00
C GLN A 293 0.90 6.75 -14.08
N ARG A 294 0.46 5.47 -14.01
CA ARG A 294 -0.56 5.02 -13.05
C ARG A 294 -0.17 5.32 -11.60
N ALA A 295 1.09 5.14 -11.22
CA ALA A 295 1.54 5.41 -9.85
C ALA A 295 1.50 6.91 -9.53
N ILE A 296 1.97 7.76 -10.44
CA ILE A 296 1.91 9.23 -10.33
C ILE A 296 0.45 9.69 -10.18
N GLU A 297 -0.43 9.26 -11.08
CA GLU A 297 -1.85 9.63 -11.07
C GLU A 297 -2.56 9.16 -9.79
N ALA A 298 -2.26 7.96 -9.30
CA ALA A 298 -2.82 7.43 -8.05
C ALA A 298 -2.43 8.27 -6.81
N ILE A 299 -1.25 8.88 -6.81
CA ILE A 299 -0.74 9.71 -5.71
C ILE A 299 -1.25 11.16 -5.84
N GLN A 300 -1.16 11.76 -7.04
CA GLN A 300 -1.63 13.13 -7.30
C GLN A 300 -3.14 13.28 -7.12
N SER A 301 -3.94 12.32 -7.60
CA SER A 301 -5.41 12.36 -7.47
C SER A 301 -5.91 12.31 -6.02
N ARG A 302 -5.06 11.90 -5.06
CA ARG A 302 -5.31 11.92 -3.62
C ARG A 302 -4.73 13.14 -2.90
N GLY A 303 -4.09 14.06 -3.64
CA GLY A 303 -3.49 15.28 -3.10
C GLY A 303 -2.21 15.05 -2.30
N HIS A 304 -1.55 13.91 -2.45
CA HIS A 304 -0.28 13.62 -1.80
C HIS A 304 0.89 14.29 -2.52
N ASP A 305 1.99 14.49 -1.78
CA ASP A 305 3.21 15.12 -2.27
C ASP A 305 4.09 14.09 -2.99
N ILE A 306 4.66 14.46 -4.13
CA ILE A 306 5.60 13.62 -4.90
C ILE A 306 6.92 14.39 -5.00
N GLN A 307 8.02 13.74 -4.63
CA GLN A 307 9.36 14.32 -4.64
C GLN A 307 10.36 13.33 -5.23
N LEU A 308 11.56 13.80 -5.61
CA LEU A 308 12.46 13.00 -6.44
C LEU A 308 13.23 11.96 -5.61
N HIS A 309 13.11 10.70 -6.01
CA HIS A 309 13.99 9.62 -5.58
C HIS A 309 14.84 9.16 -6.75
N LEU A 310 15.98 8.57 -6.43
CA LEU A 310 16.84 7.91 -7.40
C LEU A 310 17.43 6.67 -6.77
N HIS A 311 17.43 5.53 -7.47
CA HIS A 311 18.25 4.37 -7.12
C HIS A 311 19.36 4.12 -8.17
N PRO A 312 20.43 4.96 -8.26
CA PRO A 312 21.35 4.92 -9.39
C PRO A 312 22.13 3.62 -9.55
N SER A 313 22.33 2.86 -8.47
CA SER A 313 22.94 1.54 -8.48
C SER A 313 22.32 0.68 -7.37
N PRO A 314 21.91 -0.57 -7.64
CA PRO A 314 22.11 -1.32 -8.87
C PRO A 314 20.96 -1.19 -9.90
N HIS A 315 19.95 -0.33 -9.72
CA HIS A 315 18.74 -0.38 -10.59
C HIS A 315 19.08 0.01 -12.04
N LEU A 316 19.80 1.13 -12.25
CA LEU A 316 20.25 1.53 -13.59
C LEU A 316 21.25 0.55 -14.23
N ALA A 317 21.85 -0.37 -13.45
CA ALA A 317 22.75 -1.40 -13.97
C ALA A 317 22.06 -2.42 -14.88
N TYR A 318 20.73 -2.40 -14.91
CA TYR A 318 19.88 -3.17 -15.84
C TYR A 318 18.78 -2.29 -16.46
N ALA A 319 19.06 -1.00 -16.70
CA ALA A 319 18.27 -0.21 -17.63
C ALA A 319 18.32 -0.81 -19.05
N LYS A 320 17.31 -0.49 -19.88
CA LYS A 320 17.34 -0.77 -21.33
C LYS A 320 17.87 0.42 -22.15
N ASP A 321 18.02 1.59 -21.54
CA ASP A 321 18.66 2.76 -22.16
C ASP A 321 20.17 2.75 -21.86
N ASP A 322 20.99 2.72 -22.90
CA ASP A 322 22.44 2.63 -22.79
C ASP A 322 23.04 3.80 -21.99
N ARG A 323 22.45 5.00 -22.03
CA ARG A 323 22.94 6.17 -21.28
C ARG A 323 22.81 5.96 -19.78
N LEU A 324 21.72 5.35 -19.32
CA LEU A 324 21.55 4.99 -17.91
C LEU A 324 22.52 3.88 -17.49
N PHE A 325 22.82 2.96 -18.40
CA PHE A 325 23.80 1.91 -18.16
C PHE A 325 25.23 2.47 -18.05
N GLU A 326 25.66 3.33 -18.96
CA GLU A 326 26.93 4.07 -18.90
C GLU A 326 27.06 4.88 -17.61
N ILE A 327 26.00 5.62 -17.25
CA ILE A 327 25.90 6.34 -15.97
C ILE A 327 26.10 5.39 -14.78
N CYS A 328 25.48 4.21 -14.79
CA CYS A 328 25.66 3.21 -13.74
C CYS A 328 27.08 2.62 -13.68
N LEU A 329 27.79 2.52 -14.82
CA LEU A 329 29.18 2.12 -14.84
C LEU A 329 30.09 3.22 -14.27
N ASP A 330 29.87 4.48 -14.61
CA ASP A 330 30.71 5.59 -14.13
C ASP A 330 30.49 5.88 -12.63
N LEU A 331 29.26 5.71 -12.12
CA LEU A 331 28.93 5.75 -10.68
C LEU A 331 29.69 4.71 -9.84
N LYS A 332 30.29 3.68 -10.46
CA LYS A 332 31.14 2.68 -9.80
C LYS A 332 32.64 3.01 -9.89
N LYS A 333 33.01 4.10 -10.59
CA LYS A 333 34.39 4.59 -10.78
C LYS A 333 34.63 5.81 -9.88
N GLN A 334 35.80 6.44 -10.04
CA GLN A 334 36.15 7.69 -9.36
C GLN A 334 35.41 8.93 -9.93
N ALA A 335 34.72 8.81 -11.08
CA ALA A 335 33.89 9.86 -11.69
C ALA A 335 32.43 9.86 -11.17
N ALA A 336 32.25 9.53 -9.89
CA ALA A 336 30.93 9.39 -9.28
C ALA A 336 30.11 10.70 -9.20
N PRO A 337 30.68 11.89 -8.92
CA PRO A 337 29.92 13.14 -8.89
C PRO A 337 29.36 13.53 -10.26
N GLU A 338 30.17 13.44 -11.32
CA GLU A 338 29.75 13.77 -12.69
C GLU A 338 28.67 12.80 -13.17
N ALA A 339 28.86 11.50 -12.88
CA ALA A 339 27.86 10.49 -13.22
C ALA A 339 26.56 10.64 -12.40
N PHE A 340 26.64 11.05 -11.13
CA PHE A 340 25.49 11.40 -10.30
C PHE A 340 24.76 12.63 -10.86
N LYS A 341 25.48 13.68 -11.28
CA LYS A 341 24.86 14.84 -11.95
C LYS A 341 24.10 14.41 -13.21
N ARG A 342 24.71 13.63 -14.11
CA ARG A 342 24.02 13.14 -15.32
C ARG A 342 22.78 12.31 -14.99
N ALA A 343 22.81 11.49 -13.93
CA ALA A 343 21.64 10.74 -13.46
C ALA A 343 20.53 11.69 -12.98
N LEU A 344 20.90 12.70 -12.18
CA LEU A 344 20.00 13.71 -11.64
C LEU A 344 19.38 14.59 -12.73
N ASP A 345 20.17 15.06 -13.69
CA ASP A 345 19.71 15.88 -14.83
C ASP A 345 18.58 15.18 -15.61
N ILE A 346 18.79 13.91 -15.97
CA ILE A 346 17.80 13.07 -16.69
C ILE A 346 16.56 12.85 -15.82
N ALA A 347 16.74 12.60 -14.52
CA ALA A 347 15.63 12.39 -13.59
C ALA A 347 14.79 13.65 -13.37
N VAL A 348 15.40 14.83 -13.24
CA VAL A 348 14.68 16.10 -13.10
C VAL A 348 13.91 16.42 -14.38
N GLU A 349 14.49 16.23 -15.57
CA GLU A 349 13.74 16.37 -16.84
C GLU A 349 12.53 15.42 -16.87
N LEU A 350 12.74 14.14 -16.58
CA LEU A 350 11.67 13.14 -16.64
C LEU A 350 10.60 13.39 -15.56
N PHE A 351 10.99 13.82 -14.36
CA PHE A 351 10.10 14.17 -13.27
C PHE A 351 9.18 15.33 -13.66
N ILE A 352 9.73 16.45 -14.14
CA ILE A 352 8.95 17.61 -14.62
C ILE A 352 7.97 17.16 -15.74
N LYS A 353 8.44 16.31 -16.65
CA LYS A 353 7.70 15.79 -17.82
C LYS A 353 6.66 14.69 -17.50
N ARG A 354 6.51 14.29 -16.23
CA ARG A 354 5.58 13.22 -15.79
C ARG A 354 4.71 13.65 -14.62
N VAL A 355 5.31 14.33 -13.64
CA VAL A 355 4.66 14.84 -12.42
C VAL A 355 4.12 16.26 -12.65
N GLY A 356 4.66 17.02 -13.62
CA GLY A 356 4.14 18.33 -14.02
C GLY A 356 4.63 19.52 -13.18
N HIS A 357 5.56 19.30 -12.25
CA HIS A 357 6.23 20.36 -11.49
C HIS A 357 7.70 20.00 -11.24
N GLU A 358 8.49 20.98 -10.81
CA GLU A 358 9.88 20.76 -10.37
C GLU A 358 9.92 20.01 -9.03
N PRO A 359 10.87 19.09 -8.82
CA PRO A 359 11.09 18.48 -7.51
C PRO A 359 11.77 19.48 -6.58
N VAL A 360 11.14 19.81 -5.44
CA VAL A 360 11.73 20.69 -4.43
C VAL A 360 12.53 19.93 -3.37
N ALA A 361 12.29 18.62 -3.26
CA ALA A 361 12.99 17.73 -2.35
C ALA A 361 13.55 16.48 -3.04
N PHE A 362 14.58 15.91 -2.42
CA PHE A 362 15.31 14.75 -2.93
C PHE A 362 15.59 13.70 -1.84
N ARG A 363 15.75 12.43 -2.25
CA ARG A 363 16.36 11.37 -1.46
C ARG A 363 17.16 10.42 -2.35
N ASN A 364 18.45 10.25 -2.10
CA ASN A 364 19.26 9.29 -2.84
C ASN A 364 19.12 7.86 -2.32
N GLY A 365 19.21 6.93 -3.26
CA GLY A 365 18.97 5.53 -3.05
C GLY A 365 19.92 4.89 -2.08
N SER A 366 19.36 4.07 -1.19
CA SER A 366 20.11 3.45 -0.09
C SER A 366 20.94 4.44 0.75
N TYR A 367 20.54 5.72 0.82
CA TYR A 367 21.20 6.81 1.57
C TYR A 367 22.65 7.08 1.15
N HIS A 368 22.97 6.93 -0.14
CA HIS A 368 24.30 7.24 -0.62
C HIS A 368 24.51 8.75 -0.83
N ILE A 369 25.44 9.35 -0.09
CA ILE A 369 25.78 10.78 -0.25
C ILE A 369 27.21 11.10 0.15
N GLU A 370 27.83 12.04 -0.57
CA GLU A 370 29.16 12.61 -0.34
C GLU A 370 29.12 14.13 -0.59
N ASP A 371 30.09 14.89 -0.07
CA ASP A 371 29.99 16.36 0.03
C ASP A 371 29.83 17.08 -1.33
N SER A 372 30.34 16.48 -2.40
CA SER A 372 30.19 16.98 -3.78
C SER A 372 28.74 16.95 -4.28
N TYR A 373 27.86 16.12 -3.70
CA TYR A 373 26.48 15.98 -4.16
C TYR A 373 25.60 17.16 -3.72
N PHE A 374 25.93 17.86 -2.63
CA PHE A 374 25.12 18.98 -2.15
C PHE A 374 25.08 20.16 -3.14
N ASP A 375 26.23 20.52 -3.73
CA ASP A 375 26.25 21.56 -4.78
C ASP A 375 25.61 21.10 -6.09
N ILE A 376 25.67 19.80 -6.41
CA ILE A 376 24.98 19.21 -7.57
C ILE A 376 23.45 19.28 -7.39
N LEU A 377 22.94 18.91 -6.21
CA LEU A 377 21.52 18.97 -5.85
C LEU A 377 21.01 20.41 -5.88
N ARG A 378 21.73 21.34 -5.23
CA ARG A 378 21.43 22.77 -5.25
C ARG A 378 21.41 23.34 -6.68
N ALA A 379 22.34 22.94 -7.53
CA ALA A 379 22.40 23.37 -8.93
C ALA A 379 21.27 22.79 -9.80
N ALA A 380 20.64 21.68 -9.38
CA ALA A 380 19.48 21.07 -10.03
C ALA A 380 18.12 21.58 -9.50
N GLY A 381 18.12 22.64 -8.67
CA GLY A 381 16.90 23.26 -8.12
C GLY A 381 16.36 22.61 -6.83
N ILE A 382 16.97 21.52 -6.35
CA ILE A 382 16.58 20.88 -5.09
C ILE A 382 16.81 21.84 -3.93
N ARG A 383 15.78 22.06 -3.11
CA ARG A 383 15.82 22.92 -1.91
C ARG A 383 15.95 22.12 -0.62
N TYR A 384 15.47 20.86 -0.63
CA TYR A 384 15.53 19.96 0.52
C TYR A 384 16.18 18.62 0.13
N ASP A 385 17.25 18.23 0.82
CA ASP A 385 17.73 16.83 0.75
C ASP A 385 17.26 16.09 2.00
N SER A 386 16.96 14.80 1.87
CA SER A 386 16.62 13.90 2.97
C SER A 386 17.34 12.57 2.78
N THR A 387 18.65 12.66 2.55
CA THR A 387 19.55 11.53 2.29
C THR A 387 20.49 11.25 3.47
N VAL A 388 20.80 12.22 4.34
CA VAL A 388 21.80 12.01 5.40
C VAL A 388 21.27 11.05 6.47
N TYR A 389 21.86 9.85 6.47
CA TYR A 389 21.72 8.85 7.52
C TYR A 389 23.09 8.24 7.84
N ALA A 390 23.63 8.54 9.03
CA ALA A 390 25.02 8.24 9.38
C ALA A 390 25.44 6.75 9.26
N PHE A 391 24.48 5.82 9.33
CA PHE A 391 24.74 4.40 9.53
C PHE A 391 24.54 3.53 8.27
N LYS A 392 24.30 4.12 7.09
CA LYS A 392 24.26 3.41 5.79
C LYS A 392 24.71 4.36 4.68
N ASN A 393 25.78 4.01 3.96
CA ASN A 393 26.29 4.64 2.72
C ASN A 393 26.61 6.15 2.72
N CYS A 394 26.39 6.87 3.82
CA CYS A 394 26.75 8.27 3.97
C CYS A 394 28.27 8.48 4.15
N LYS A 395 28.89 9.12 3.16
CA LYS A 395 30.31 9.50 3.09
C LYS A 395 30.56 10.99 3.39
N ALA A 396 29.52 11.82 3.52
CA ALA A 396 29.63 13.26 3.76
C ALA A 396 30.56 13.64 4.95
N SER A 397 30.96 14.90 5.12
CA SER A 397 31.81 15.33 6.23
C SER A 397 31.24 14.93 7.61
N PRO A 398 32.08 14.63 8.64
CA PRO A 398 31.59 14.22 9.96
C PRO A 398 30.61 15.21 10.60
N TRP A 399 30.77 16.51 10.34
CA TRP A 399 29.88 17.58 10.82
C TRP A 399 28.47 17.55 10.20
N ILE A 400 28.31 16.85 9.07
CA ILE A 400 27.04 16.60 8.38
C ILE A 400 26.44 15.28 8.86
N ARG A 401 27.21 14.17 8.88
CA ARG A 401 26.67 12.83 9.21
C ARG A 401 26.01 12.77 10.58
N GLY A 402 26.59 13.44 11.58
CA GLY A 402 26.14 13.38 12.97
C GLY A 402 24.92 14.25 13.31
N ARG A 403 24.27 14.88 12.32
CA ARG A 403 23.13 15.79 12.54
C ARG A 403 21.83 15.01 12.65
N THR A 404 20.92 15.48 13.52
CA THR A 404 19.59 14.88 13.72
C THR A 404 18.46 15.84 13.37
N GLN A 405 18.74 17.11 13.11
CA GLN A 405 17.75 18.16 12.84
C GLN A 405 18.12 19.00 11.60
N PRO A 406 17.17 19.72 10.95
CA PRO A 406 17.40 20.37 9.66
C PRO A 406 18.46 21.50 9.64
N PHE A 407 19.15 21.66 8.51
CA PHE A 407 20.17 22.69 8.25
C PHE A 407 20.45 22.82 6.73
N GLU A 408 20.74 23.98 6.15
CA GLU A 408 21.97 24.71 6.48
C GLU A 408 23.25 24.01 5.97
N VAL A 409 23.17 23.15 4.94
CA VAL A 409 24.32 22.34 4.48
C VAL A 409 25.18 23.08 3.46
N VAL A 410 24.56 23.69 2.45
CA VAL A 410 25.14 24.70 1.54
C VAL A 410 24.07 25.76 1.27
N SER A 411 24.46 26.99 0.94
CA SER A 411 23.49 28.10 0.86
C SER A 411 22.37 27.82 -0.15
N GLY A 412 21.11 27.82 0.31
CA GLY A 412 19.93 27.47 -0.47
C GLY A 412 19.52 25.98 -0.45
N LEU A 413 20.30 25.09 0.18
CA LEU A 413 19.97 23.68 0.37
C LEU A 413 19.83 23.33 1.86
N TRP A 414 18.68 22.74 2.19
CA TRP A 414 18.31 22.30 3.53
C TRP A 414 18.33 20.77 3.59
N GLU A 415 19.38 20.20 4.16
CA GLU A 415 19.35 18.81 4.61
C GLU A 415 18.32 18.64 5.74
N VAL A 416 17.54 17.56 5.64
CA VAL A 416 16.45 17.16 6.52
C VAL A 416 16.70 15.69 6.91
N PRO A 417 17.56 15.43 7.91
CA PRO A 417 18.14 14.10 8.16
C PRO A 417 17.11 13.00 8.40
N VAL A 418 17.35 11.85 7.79
CA VAL A 418 16.47 10.67 7.95
C VAL A 418 16.55 10.19 9.40
N SER A 419 15.46 10.36 10.13
CA SER A 419 15.51 10.39 11.58
C SER A 419 15.64 8.98 12.20
N TRP A 420 16.37 8.92 13.31
CA TRP A 420 16.82 7.67 13.93
C TRP A 420 16.83 7.74 15.46
N ILE A 421 16.78 6.57 16.08
CA ILE A 421 16.86 6.41 17.54
C ILE A 421 18.08 5.60 17.93
N LEU A 422 18.63 5.93 19.09
CA LEU A 422 19.43 4.99 19.88
C LEU A 422 18.49 4.00 20.58
N SER A 423 18.92 2.76 20.73
CA SER A 423 18.26 1.79 21.58
C SER A 423 19.29 1.08 22.44
N LYS A 424 19.23 1.33 23.75
CA LYS A 424 20.05 0.71 24.77
C LYS A 424 19.50 -0.70 25.07
N PRO A 425 20.30 -1.77 24.96
CA PRO A 425 19.86 -3.13 25.28
C PRO A 425 19.56 -3.31 26.78
N ARG A 426 19.04 -4.48 27.15
CA ARG A 426 18.75 -4.83 28.56
C ARG A 426 20.02 -5.09 29.36
N ASP A 427 20.97 -5.76 28.73
CA ASP A 427 22.24 -6.20 29.28
C ASP A 427 23.38 -5.22 28.87
N GLU A 428 24.64 -5.51 29.21
CA GLU A 428 25.82 -4.68 28.88
C GLU A 428 26.22 -4.69 27.38
N GLY A 429 25.24 -4.87 26.49
CA GLY A 429 25.43 -4.82 25.05
C GLY A 429 25.67 -3.41 24.51
N ARG A 430 26.17 -3.33 23.28
CA ARG A 430 26.31 -2.06 22.55
C ARG A 430 24.94 -1.47 22.20
N PHE A 431 24.83 -0.14 22.21
CA PHE A 431 23.66 0.56 21.70
C PHE A 431 23.39 0.15 20.24
N ALA A 432 22.15 -0.22 19.95
CA ALA A 432 21.68 -0.38 18.58
C ALA A 432 21.21 0.97 18.03
N VAL A 433 21.29 1.16 16.71
CA VAL A 433 20.77 2.34 16.02
C VAL A 433 19.79 1.92 14.94
N SER A 434 18.66 2.64 14.81
CA SER A 434 17.59 2.25 13.89
C SER A 434 16.72 3.44 13.47
N GLN A 435 16.29 3.46 12.22
CA GLN A 435 15.43 4.51 11.65
C GLN A 435 14.02 4.50 12.22
N PHE A 436 13.31 5.63 12.14
CA PHE A 436 11.86 5.64 12.35
C PHE A 436 11.13 5.05 11.13
N SER A 437 10.83 3.75 11.22
CA SER A 437 10.08 2.99 10.21
C SER A 437 8.96 2.16 10.86
N ALA A 438 8.18 1.45 10.05
CA ALA A 438 7.05 0.62 10.50
C ALA A 438 7.49 -0.54 11.43
N ARG A 439 7.23 -0.42 12.75
CA ARG A 439 7.71 -1.36 13.79
C ARG A 439 6.62 -2.24 14.38
N LYS A 440 6.84 -3.55 14.32
CA LYS A 440 6.00 -4.60 14.90
C LYS A 440 6.08 -4.69 16.43
N GLY A 441 5.05 -5.29 17.04
CA GLY A 441 5.03 -5.68 18.45
C GLY A 441 5.37 -4.56 19.45
N SER A 442 6.18 -4.88 20.45
CA SER A 442 6.57 -3.95 21.54
C SER A 442 7.34 -2.70 21.05
N ALA A 443 7.95 -2.76 19.86
CA ALA A 443 8.68 -1.63 19.28
C ALA A 443 7.75 -0.52 18.74
N LEU A 444 6.43 -0.75 18.72
CA LEU A 444 5.40 0.25 18.44
C LEU A 444 5.40 1.39 19.47
N LYS A 445 5.39 1.04 20.76
CA LYS A 445 5.43 2.00 21.89
C LYS A 445 6.67 2.89 21.89
N ILE A 446 7.78 2.41 21.30
CA ILE A 446 9.00 3.20 21.16
C ILE A 446 8.73 4.44 20.31
N VAL A 447 8.01 4.29 19.19
CA VAL A 447 7.68 5.40 18.29
C VAL A 447 6.82 6.43 19.01
N GLU A 448 5.73 5.99 19.66
CA GLU A 448 4.81 6.86 20.40
C GLU A 448 5.52 7.68 21.49
N GLN A 449 6.28 7.00 22.36
CA GLN A 449 7.04 7.65 23.43
C GLN A 449 8.16 8.56 22.89
N SER A 450 8.80 8.19 21.78
CA SER A 450 9.85 9.01 21.16
C SER A 450 9.30 10.34 20.65
N PHE A 451 8.15 10.31 19.98
CA PHE A 451 7.52 11.51 19.43
C PHE A 451 6.91 12.38 20.52
N ALA A 452 6.27 11.78 21.54
CA ALA A 452 5.81 12.53 22.71
C ALA A 452 6.98 13.26 23.40
N ALA A 453 8.09 12.56 23.66
CA ALA A 453 9.26 13.14 24.31
C ALA A 453 9.96 14.22 23.45
N LEU A 454 10.01 14.07 22.12
CA LEU A 454 10.52 15.10 21.20
C LEU A 454 9.59 16.33 21.11
N ALA A 455 8.28 16.14 21.26
CA ALA A 455 7.32 17.24 21.24
C ALA A 455 7.33 18.10 22.51
N GLU A 456 7.89 17.59 23.61
CA GLU A 456 8.08 18.33 24.87
C GLU A 456 9.43 19.06 24.97
N VAL A 457 10.34 18.93 23.99
CA VAL A 457 11.67 19.59 24.02
C VAL A 457 11.52 21.12 23.96
N PRO A 458 11.87 21.87 25.03
CA PRO A 458 11.67 23.31 25.06
C PRO A 458 12.68 24.04 24.16
N GLY A 459 12.24 25.12 23.51
CA GLY A 459 13.13 26.07 22.82
C GLY A 459 13.82 25.57 21.54
N ASN A 460 13.72 24.28 21.20
CA ASN A 460 14.14 23.75 19.92
C ASN A 460 12.96 23.05 19.23
N PRO A 461 12.45 23.57 18.10
CA PRO A 461 11.50 22.82 17.30
C PRO A 461 12.18 21.50 16.90
N SER A 462 11.49 20.37 17.09
CA SER A 462 12.01 19.05 16.74
C SER A 462 11.32 18.51 15.48
N CYS A 463 12.08 17.81 14.65
CA CYS A 463 11.71 17.29 13.34
C CYS A 463 11.94 15.79 13.30
N VAL A 464 10.99 15.03 12.76
CA VAL A 464 11.11 13.58 12.54
C VAL A 464 10.65 13.20 11.13
N VAL A 465 11.57 12.63 10.36
CA VAL A 465 11.30 11.95 9.09
C VAL A 465 11.07 10.47 9.37
N THR A 466 9.90 9.94 9.01
CA THR A 466 9.66 8.48 9.02
C THR A 466 9.80 7.91 7.61
N MET A 467 10.43 6.75 7.47
CA MET A 467 10.55 6.05 6.19
C MET A 467 9.74 4.74 6.17
N LEU A 468 8.89 4.63 5.15
CA LEU A 468 8.38 3.38 4.59
C LEU A 468 8.92 3.25 3.16
N HIS A 469 8.89 2.03 2.60
CA HIS A 469 8.89 1.82 1.14
C HIS A 469 7.47 1.48 0.67
N SER A 470 7.14 1.68 -0.60
CA SER A 470 5.83 1.28 -1.17
C SER A 470 5.48 -0.20 -0.95
N TYR A 471 6.46 -1.10 -0.93
CA TYR A 471 6.28 -2.54 -0.67
C TYR A 471 6.31 -2.95 0.82
N THR A 472 6.18 -1.99 1.76
CA THR A 472 6.35 -2.24 3.21
C THR A 472 5.37 -3.28 3.79
N TYR A 473 4.20 -3.47 3.17
CA TYR A 473 3.18 -4.43 3.61
C TYR A 473 3.29 -5.79 2.91
N LEU A 474 4.38 -6.07 2.20
CA LEU A 474 4.75 -7.42 1.76
C LEU A 474 5.79 -8.02 2.71
N ASN A 475 5.61 -9.30 3.08
CA ASN A 475 6.53 -10.00 3.97
C ASN A 475 7.92 -10.14 3.35
N GLU A 476 8.93 -10.25 4.22
CA GLU A 476 10.28 -10.60 3.80
C GLU A 476 10.47 -12.12 3.74
N VAL A 477 10.31 -12.69 2.54
CA VAL A 477 10.59 -14.11 2.31
C VAL A 477 12.09 -14.31 2.08
N ARG A 478 12.71 -15.22 2.82
CA ARG A 478 14.14 -15.54 2.72
C ARG A 478 14.34 -16.99 2.28
N ALA A 479 15.08 -17.20 1.20
CA ALA A 479 15.43 -18.52 0.68
C ALA A 479 16.97 -18.67 0.62
N SER A 480 17.49 -19.76 1.19
CA SER A 480 18.93 -20.09 1.19
C SER A 480 19.28 -21.34 0.38
N GLU A 481 18.28 -22.07 -0.12
CA GLU A 481 18.50 -23.31 -0.88
C GLU A 481 19.28 -23.08 -2.19
N PRO A 482 20.20 -23.99 -2.57
CA PRO A 482 20.95 -23.86 -3.82
C PRO A 482 20.08 -23.66 -5.06
N ARG A 483 19.01 -24.45 -5.17
CA ARG A 483 18.05 -24.42 -6.29
C ARG A 483 17.36 -23.06 -6.46
N ALA A 484 17.18 -22.30 -5.37
CA ALA A 484 16.45 -21.04 -5.39
C ALA A 484 17.26 -19.90 -6.05
N TRP A 485 18.54 -19.76 -5.72
CA TRP A 485 19.39 -18.74 -6.36
C TRP A 485 19.76 -19.14 -7.79
N ASP A 486 19.92 -20.44 -8.06
CA ASP A 486 20.11 -20.99 -9.42
C ASP A 486 18.93 -20.70 -10.36
N ALA A 487 17.69 -20.96 -9.91
CA ALA A 487 16.49 -20.69 -10.70
C ALA A 487 16.30 -19.19 -10.95
N TRP A 488 16.50 -18.38 -9.91
CA TRP A 488 16.43 -16.92 -9.99
C TRP A 488 17.47 -16.35 -10.96
N ASN A 489 18.72 -16.81 -10.90
CA ASN A 489 19.79 -16.39 -11.81
C ASN A 489 19.43 -16.69 -13.27
N ARG A 490 18.96 -17.91 -13.60
CA ARG A 490 18.55 -18.28 -14.97
C ARG A 490 17.38 -17.48 -15.54
N GLN A 491 16.51 -16.93 -14.69
CA GLN A 491 15.46 -16.01 -15.10
C GLN A 491 16.03 -14.60 -15.31
N PHE A 492 16.77 -14.10 -14.32
CA PHE A 492 17.35 -12.76 -14.31
C PHE A 492 18.37 -12.51 -15.44
N GLU A 493 19.13 -13.53 -15.83
CA GLU A 493 20.07 -13.52 -16.97
C GLU A 493 19.40 -13.13 -18.29
N ARG A 494 18.11 -13.44 -18.46
CA ARG A 494 17.32 -13.09 -19.65
C ARG A 494 16.81 -11.65 -19.64
N LEU A 495 16.89 -10.96 -18.49
CA LEU A 495 16.33 -9.63 -18.30
C LEU A 495 17.38 -8.53 -18.30
N VAL A 496 18.67 -8.86 -18.15
CA VAL A 496 19.76 -7.87 -18.01
C VAL A 496 20.81 -8.03 -19.11
N PRO A 497 21.50 -6.95 -19.54
CA PRO A 497 22.50 -7.07 -20.60
C PRO A 497 23.68 -7.95 -20.15
N ALA A 498 24.18 -8.81 -21.05
CA ALA A 498 25.21 -9.80 -20.74
C ALA A 498 26.48 -9.25 -20.05
N PRO A 499 27.00 -8.04 -20.38
CA PRO A 499 28.13 -7.45 -19.66
C PRO A 499 27.87 -7.13 -18.18
N THR A 500 26.60 -7.03 -17.77
CA THR A 500 26.17 -6.61 -16.42
C THR A 500 25.89 -7.79 -15.50
N TYR A 501 25.39 -8.88 -16.07
CA TYR A 501 24.97 -10.08 -15.34
C TYR A 501 26.02 -10.63 -14.35
N PRO A 502 27.33 -10.72 -14.67
CA PRO A 502 28.34 -11.21 -13.75
C PRO A 502 28.42 -10.43 -12.41
N TYR A 503 28.06 -9.14 -12.43
CA TYR A 503 28.09 -8.24 -11.27
C TYR A 503 26.76 -8.15 -10.51
N LEU A 504 25.67 -8.69 -11.08
CA LEU A 504 24.31 -8.54 -10.55
C LEU A 504 23.69 -9.88 -10.09
N ARG A 505 24.12 -10.99 -10.70
CA ARG A 505 23.77 -12.37 -10.33
C ARG A 505 24.04 -12.64 -8.85
N ARG A 506 23.28 -13.55 -8.27
CA ARG A 506 23.45 -13.97 -6.87
C ARG A 506 24.55 -15.02 -6.77
N SER A 507 25.43 -14.85 -5.79
CA SER A 507 26.51 -15.80 -5.47
C SER A 507 25.96 -17.10 -4.90
N ALA A 508 26.74 -18.19 -5.07
CA ALA A 508 26.39 -19.47 -4.46
C ALA A 508 26.28 -19.36 -2.93
N GLY A 509 25.18 -19.87 -2.37
CA GLY A 509 24.90 -19.81 -0.93
C GLY A 509 24.44 -18.46 -0.40
N ALA A 510 24.23 -17.46 -1.26
CA ALA A 510 23.68 -16.17 -0.85
C ALA A 510 22.21 -16.30 -0.41
N VAL A 511 21.86 -15.73 0.76
CA VAL A 511 20.47 -15.64 1.22
C VAL A 511 19.71 -14.73 0.26
N CYS A 512 18.75 -15.32 -0.45
CA CYS A 512 17.86 -14.62 -1.36
C CYS A 512 16.73 -13.98 -0.56
N THR A 513 16.60 -12.67 -0.65
CA THR A 513 15.51 -11.91 -0.02
C THR A 513 14.50 -11.49 -1.07
N TYR A 514 13.23 -11.70 -0.77
CA TYR A 514 12.09 -11.34 -1.63
C TYR A 514 11.01 -10.59 -0.84
N ARG A 515 10.16 -9.88 -1.58
CA ARG A 515 8.81 -9.49 -1.13
C ARG A 515 7.81 -10.50 -1.72
N ALA A 516 6.91 -11.04 -0.91
CA ALA A 516 5.78 -11.89 -1.30
C ALA A 516 4.90 -12.16 -0.07
N GLY A 517 3.58 -12.30 -0.25
CA GLY A 517 2.62 -12.48 0.83
C GLY A 517 2.39 -11.20 1.65
N VAL A 518 1.15 -10.90 2.04
CA VAL A 518 0.83 -9.68 2.82
C VAL A 518 1.24 -9.78 4.30
N ASP A 519 1.91 -8.74 4.82
CA ASP A 519 2.27 -8.57 6.23
C ASP A 519 1.15 -7.80 6.97
N ASP A 520 0.03 -8.46 7.27
CA ASP A 520 -1.14 -7.85 7.94
C ASP A 520 -0.80 -7.26 9.32
N GLU A 521 0.21 -7.80 10.01
CA GLU A 521 0.70 -7.22 11.27
C GLU A 521 1.42 -5.88 11.02
N ARG A 522 2.08 -5.69 9.87
CA ARG A 522 2.66 -4.39 9.48
C ARG A 522 1.58 -3.36 9.15
N ILE A 523 0.53 -3.78 8.45
CA ILE A 523 -0.61 -2.91 8.13
C ILE A 523 -1.23 -2.39 9.43
N ALA A 524 -1.52 -3.28 10.38
CA ALA A 524 -2.05 -2.94 11.70
C ALA A 524 -1.06 -2.10 12.54
N SER A 525 0.24 -2.38 12.46
CA SER A 525 1.31 -1.60 13.11
C SER A 525 1.32 -0.15 12.64
N VAL A 526 1.29 0.10 11.32
CA VAL A 526 1.31 1.49 10.79
C VAL A 526 -0.02 2.19 11.03
N GLU A 527 -1.15 1.49 10.95
CA GLU A 527 -2.46 2.05 11.32
C GLU A 527 -2.44 2.58 12.76
N HIS A 528 -1.83 1.82 13.68
CA HIS A 528 -1.66 2.21 15.08
C HIS A 528 -0.65 3.36 15.27
N GLN A 529 0.48 3.35 14.54
CA GLN A 529 1.43 4.47 14.55
C GLN A 529 0.75 5.77 14.11
N LEU A 530 0.03 5.76 12.99
CA LEU A 530 -0.68 6.94 12.48
C LEU A 530 -1.79 7.40 13.45
N ASP A 531 -2.53 6.48 14.05
CA ASP A 531 -3.51 6.76 15.11
C ASP A 531 -2.86 7.45 16.32
N ALA A 532 -1.80 6.89 16.87
CA ALA A 532 -1.15 7.42 18.06
C ALA A 532 -0.53 8.80 17.81
N LEU A 533 0.14 8.99 16.67
CA LEU A 533 0.74 10.28 16.30
C LEU A 533 -0.33 11.34 16.02
N SER A 534 -1.47 10.98 15.40
CA SER A 534 -2.58 11.92 15.18
C SER A 534 -3.22 12.47 16.46
N ARG A 535 -3.05 11.77 17.60
CA ARG A 535 -3.60 12.15 18.91
C ARG A 535 -2.71 13.10 19.72
N ILE A 536 -1.43 13.29 19.34
CA ILE A 536 -0.49 14.16 20.07
C ILE A 536 -0.69 15.61 19.59
N PRO A 537 -1.27 16.53 20.40
CA PRO A 537 -1.69 17.85 19.90
C PRO A 537 -0.53 18.76 19.46
N ALA A 538 0.68 18.50 19.98
CA ALA A 538 1.90 19.20 19.63
C ALA A 538 2.56 18.72 18.32
N ILE A 539 2.03 17.68 17.66
CA ILE A 539 2.51 17.27 16.33
C ILE A 539 1.91 18.16 15.23
N ARG A 540 2.75 18.47 14.24
CA ARG A 540 2.39 18.99 12.92
C ARG A 540 2.84 17.96 11.89
N MET A 541 1.90 17.26 11.27
CA MET A 541 2.19 16.44 10.08
C MET A 541 2.42 17.40 8.90
N LEU A 542 3.50 17.20 8.14
CA LEU A 542 3.86 18.00 6.98
C LEU A 542 4.35 17.12 5.84
N ALA A 543 4.09 17.55 4.61
CA ALA A 543 4.79 17.10 3.41
C ALA A 543 6.03 17.96 3.13
N PHE A 544 6.84 17.60 2.13
CA PHE A 544 8.06 18.35 1.77
C PHE A 544 7.76 19.58 0.91
N ASP A 545 6.65 19.59 0.15
CA ASP A 545 6.15 20.77 -0.56
C ASP A 545 5.59 21.87 0.38
N GLU A 546 5.15 21.49 1.57
CA GLU A 546 4.70 22.38 2.66
C GLU A 546 5.87 23.02 3.44
N LEU A 547 7.11 22.61 3.19
CA LEU A 547 8.29 23.22 3.80
C LEU A 547 8.61 24.56 3.10
N GLN A 548 8.21 25.66 3.76
CA GLN A 548 8.50 27.03 3.33
C GLN A 548 9.65 27.62 4.15
N ALA A 549 10.69 28.15 3.50
CA ALA A 549 11.89 28.67 4.16
C ALA A 549 11.63 29.76 5.24
N GLY A 550 10.49 30.46 5.18
CA GLY A 550 10.07 31.43 6.21
C GLY A 550 9.33 30.83 7.41
N ASP A 551 8.61 29.73 7.24
CA ASP A 551 7.74 29.12 8.27
C ASP A 551 8.44 28.01 9.08
N LEU A 552 9.72 27.78 8.81
CA LEU A 552 10.56 26.71 9.37
C LEU A 552 11.39 27.21 10.57
N PRO A 553 10.95 26.97 11.82
CA PRO A 553 11.54 27.62 13.00
C PRO A 553 12.99 27.21 13.33
N TRP A 554 13.54 26.18 12.68
CA TRP A 554 14.97 25.78 12.75
C TRP A 554 15.90 26.69 11.94
N GLN A 555 15.37 27.54 11.05
CA GLN A 555 16.20 28.39 10.20
C GLN A 555 16.67 29.67 10.92
N HIS A 556 16.15 29.92 12.13
CA HIS A 556 16.95 30.54 13.20
C HIS A 556 17.88 29.49 13.81
N ARG A 557 19.21 29.70 13.74
CA ARG A 557 20.20 28.82 14.39
C ARG A 557 19.81 28.60 15.86
N PRO A 558 19.52 27.36 16.34
CA PRO A 558 19.14 27.16 17.73
C PRO A 558 20.27 27.61 18.65
N ALA A 559 19.94 28.29 19.74
CA ALA A 559 20.91 28.97 20.61
C ALA A 559 21.86 28.01 21.36
N HIS A 560 21.53 26.72 21.40
CA HIS A 560 22.23 25.73 22.19
C HIS A 560 23.22 24.90 21.35
N GLY A 561 24.35 24.51 21.94
CA GLY A 561 25.40 23.72 21.28
C GLY A 561 25.06 22.24 21.03
N PHE A 562 23.79 21.88 20.89
CA PHE A 562 23.33 20.49 20.77
C PHE A 562 22.09 20.33 19.88
N GLU A 563 21.78 19.10 19.48
CA GLU A 563 20.54 18.69 18.80
C GLU A 563 19.88 17.52 19.54
N PRO A 564 18.54 17.48 19.65
CA PRO A 564 17.85 16.38 20.30
C PRO A 564 18.01 15.05 19.55
N LEU A 565 18.06 13.96 20.32
CA LEU A 565 18.12 12.58 19.85
C LEU A 565 17.36 11.71 20.85
N VAL A 566 16.57 10.75 20.38
CA VAL A 566 15.87 9.84 21.29
C VAL A 566 16.71 8.60 21.57
N GLU A 567 16.78 8.25 22.84
CA GLU A 567 17.29 6.97 23.34
C GLU A 567 16.12 6.17 23.94
N PHE A 568 15.91 4.94 23.48
CA PHE A 568 15.01 3.99 24.11
C PHE A 568 15.78 2.99 24.99
N ASP A 569 15.40 2.84 26.25
CA ASP A 569 15.97 1.86 27.16
C ASP A 569 15.08 0.59 27.21
N TYR A 570 15.57 -0.52 26.66
CA TYR A 570 14.83 -1.80 26.65
C TYR A 570 14.70 -2.46 28.02
N GLY A 571 15.51 -2.07 29.02
CA GLY A 571 15.40 -2.51 30.40
C GLY A 571 14.32 -1.74 31.16
N ALA A 572 14.34 -0.41 31.06
CA ALA A 572 13.36 0.47 31.69
C ALA A 572 12.01 0.55 30.95
N GLY A 573 11.97 0.19 29.66
CA GLY A 573 10.77 0.25 28.81
C GLY A 573 10.33 1.68 28.46
N LYS A 574 11.28 2.62 28.40
CA LYS A 574 11.02 4.06 28.27
C LYS A 574 11.93 4.73 27.24
N SER A 575 11.37 5.63 26.45
CA SER A 575 12.13 6.65 25.70
C SER A 575 12.57 7.80 26.61
N ARG A 576 13.72 8.39 26.31
CA ARG A 576 14.17 9.69 26.83
C ARG A 576 14.83 10.50 25.71
N VAL A 577 14.73 11.84 25.78
CA VAL A 577 15.54 12.71 24.93
C VAL A 577 16.93 12.83 25.55
N THR A 578 17.93 12.49 24.76
CA THR A 578 19.34 12.87 24.94
C THR A 578 19.70 13.90 23.86
N ALA A 579 20.96 14.32 23.77
CA ALA A 579 21.37 15.29 22.76
C ALA A 579 22.77 15.03 22.20
N LEU A 580 22.94 15.25 20.90
CA LEU A 580 24.23 15.24 20.22
C LEU A 580 24.86 16.64 20.29
N ARG A 581 26.11 16.74 20.74
CA ARG A 581 26.83 18.02 20.75
C ARG A 581 27.20 18.43 19.33
N ARG A 582 26.82 19.66 18.95
CA ARG A 582 27.23 20.27 17.68
C ARG A 582 28.68 20.76 17.79
N TYR A 583 29.46 20.47 16.75
CA TYR A 583 30.80 21.02 16.53
C TYR A 583 30.79 21.73 15.18
N ASN A 584 31.49 22.86 15.05
CA ASN A 584 31.57 23.55 13.76
C ASN A 584 32.52 22.82 12.79
N SER A 585 32.37 23.12 11.50
CA SER A 585 33.15 22.48 10.43
C SER A 585 34.66 22.60 10.65
N ASP A 586 35.11 23.72 11.20
CA ASP A 586 36.53 24.06 11.24
C ASP A 586 37.23 23.42 12.43
N PHE A 587 36.55 23.28 13.58
CA PHE A 587 37.00 22.42 14.67
C PHE A 587 37.16 20.96 14.20
N LEU A 588 36.18 20.44 13.45
CA LEU A 588 36.23 19.06 12.97
C LEU A 588 37.35 18.85 11.93
N LYS A 589 37.50 19.76 10.95
CA LYS A 589 38.67 19.79 10.04
C LYS A 589 40.01 19.87 10.79
N CYS A 590 40.06 20.59 11.92
CA CYS A 590 41.28 20.73 12.74
C CYS A 590 41.64 19.48 13.55
N ILE A 591 40.67 18.63 13.93
CA ILE A 591 40.99 17.33 14.55
C ILE A 591 41.29 16.25 13.50
N ASP A 592 40.59 16.24 12.36
CA ASP A 592 40.86 15.30 11.27
C ASP A 592 42.29 15.46 10.73
N LYS A 593 42.77 16.70 10.59
CA LYS A 593 44.17 17.01 10.25
C LYS A 593 45.22 16.52 11.26
N ARG A 594 44.83 16.18 12.49
CA ARG A 594 45.71 15.57 13.51
C ARG A 594 45.62 14.04 13.57
N ALA A 595 44.67 13.44 12.84
CA ALA A 595 44.49 12.00 12.75
C ALA A 595 45.17 11.38 11.51
N ALA A 596 45.59 12.20 10.54
CA ALA A 596 46.55 11.79 9.52
C ALA A 596 47.91 11.47 10.20
N PRO A 597 48.59 10.37 9.82
CA PRO A 597 49.93 10.10 10.35
C PRO A 597 50.89 11.23 9.94
N ALA A 598 51.82 11.57 10.83
CA ALA A 598 53.02 12.30 10.44
C ALA A 598 53.79 11.44 9.43
N GLY A 599 54.13 12.03 8.28
CA GLY A 599 54.81 11.34 7.16
C GLY A 599 56.29 11.10 7.38
#